data_AF-A0A1F8UZJ0-F1
#
_entry.id   AF-A0A1F8UZJ0-F1
#
_cell.length_a   1.000
_cell.length_b   1.000
_cell.length_c   1.000
_cell.angle_alpha   90.00
_cell.angle_beta   90.00
_cell.angle_gamma   90.00
#
_symmetry.space_group_name_H-M   'P 1'
#
loop_
_entity.id
_entity.type
_entity.pdbx_description
1 polymer ?
#
loop_
_entity_poly.entity_id
_entity_poly.type
_entity_poly.pdbx_seq_one_letter_code
_entity_poly.pdbx_strand_id
1 'polypeptide(L)'
;MLPLPNERFKVTRLEKVKTDNYSFARFENNRYSTATEYNRCKMRLEISAEYVRVLNDKYEEVVVHKQFYGQKTEPVIDWLKYLGAISRKHNSFKYTSFFKGLPTVWEDYFNAADFDERKKMLNVLTPIILDDKLDEATITIKIGNIRDTEDFLACYRSLTESTKKLPQVKTKITLAQIP
;
A
#
# COMPACT_ATOMS: atom_id res chain seq x y z
N MET A 1 38.05 15.64 -29.34
CA MET A 1 36.92 15.94 -28.43
C MET A 1 36.73 14.76 -27.50
N LEU A 2 36.54 15.00 -26.21
CA LEU A 2 36.17 13.94 -25.27
C LEU A 2 34.69 13.57 -25.47
N PRO A 3 34.32 12.29 -25.37
CA PRO A 3 32.91 11.89 -25.43
C PRO A 3 32.15 12.48 -24.25
N LEU A 4 30.88 12.83 -24.49
CA LEU A 4 29.99 13.27 -23.41
C LEU A 4 29.80 12.14 -22.39
N PRO A 5 29.73 12.45 -21.08
CA PRO A 5 29.36 11.46 -20.08
C PRO A 5 28.03 10.78 -20.44
N ASN A 6 27.96 9.46 -20.29
CA ASN A 6 26.75 8.68 -20.55
C ASN A 6 25.62 9.00 -19.56
N GLU A 7 25.98 9.47 -18.36
CA GLU A 7 25.01 9.86 -17.34
C GLU A 7 24.73 11.36 -17.39
N ARG A 8 23.45 11.72 -17.23
CA ARG A 8 23.05 13.12 -17.11
C ARG A 8 23.60 13.70 -15.82
N PHE A 9 24.04 14.96 -15.89
CA PHE A 9 24.46 15.70 -14.71
C PHE A 9 23.30 15.83 -13.71
N LYS A 10 23.50 15.33 -12.49
CA LYS A 10 22.50 15.33 -11.43
C LYS A 10 22.66 16.58 -10.56
N VAL A 11 21.71 17.50 -10.64
CA VAL A 11 21.68 18.72 -9.80
C VAL A 11 20.82 18.45 -8.58
N THR A 12 21.46 18.07 -7.47
CA THR A 12 20.76 17.81 -6.21
C THR A 12 21.51 18.36 -5.01
N ARG A 13 20.76 18.79 -4.01
CA ARG A 13 21.27 19.18 -2.68
C ARG A 13 20.99 18.06 -1.68
N LEU A 14 21.98 17.73 -0.86
CA LEU A 14 21.82 16.80 0.26
C LEU A 14 21.66 17.55 1.57
N GLU A 15 20.66 17.17 2.36
CA GLU A 15 20.38 17.76 3.67
C GLU A 15 20.13 16.68 4.73
N LYS A 16 20.69 16.84 5.93
CA LYS A 16 20.44 15.94 7.05
C LYS A 16 19.19 16.40 7.79
N VAL A 17 18.27 15.48 8.03
CA VAL A 17 17.01 15.75 8.74
C VAL A 17 16.78 14.72 9.83
N LYS A 18 15.96 15.08 10.81
CA LYS A 18 15.43 14.14 11.80
C LYS A 18 13.92 14.03 11.61
N THR A 19 13.42 12.81 11.50
CA THR A 19 11.98 12.58 11.38
C THR A 19 11.26 12.81 12.71
N ASP A 20 9.96 13.09 12.63
CA ASP A 20 9.12 13.22 13.82
C ASP A 20 8.59 11.86 14.35
N ASN A 21 7.66 11.90 15.30
CA ASN A 21 7.04 10.71 15.89
C ASN A 21 6.21 9.89 14.90
N TYR A 22 5.81 10.50 13.78
CA TYR A 22 4.98 9.91 12.73
C TYR A 22 5.79 9.61 11.48
N SER A 23 7.12 9.67 11.57
CA SER A 23 8.06 9.42 10.47
C SER A 23 7.93 10.43 9.32
N PHE A 24 7.62 11.70 9.62
CA PHE A 24 7.71 12.77 8.62
C PHE A 24 9.05 13.49 8.69
N ALA A 25 9.66 13.71 7.52
CA ALA A 25 10.80 14.61 7.35
C ALA A 25 10.29 16.02 6.99
N ARG A 26 10.85 17.05 7.61
CA ARG A 26 10.56 18.45 7.28
C ARG A 26 11.55 18.95 6.24
N PHE A 27 11.04 19.61 5.22
CA PHE A 27 11.83 20.34 4.25
C PHE A 27 11.09 21.63 3.88
N GLU A 28 11.75 22.77 4.07
CA GLU A 28 11.15 24.11 4.01
C GLU A 28 9.86 24.16 4.87
N ASN A 29 8.73 24.55 4.28
CA ASN A 29 7.44 24.66 4.94
C ASN A 29 6.59 23.39 4.86
N ASN A 30 7.14 22.30 4.30
CA ASN A 30 6.41 21.07 4.01
C ASN A 30 6.90 19.89 4.84
N ARG A 31 6.00 18.90 4.99
CA ARG A 31 6.29 17.61 5.62
C ARG A 31 6.16 16.52 4.58
N TYR A 32 7.19 15.70 4.45
CA TYR A 32 7.25 14.58 3.52
C TYR A 32 7.30 13.28 4.31
N SER A 33 6.48 12.30 3.93
CA SER A 33 6.46 11.00 4.60
C SER A 33 7.74 10.22 4.35
N THR A 34 8.08 9.33 5.27
CA THR A 34 9.13 8.33 5.07
C THR A 34 8.48 6.94 5.13
N ALA A 35 9.09 5.96 5.79
CA ALA A 35 8.42 4.73 6.17
C ALA A 35 8.21 4.69 7.70
N THR A 36 7.19 3.99 8.16
CA THR A 36 6.78 4.01 9.58
C THR A 36 7.87 3.53 10.54
N GLU A 37 8.82 2.72 10.07
CA GLU A 37 9.99 2.25 10.82
C GLU A 37 11.03 3.35 11.13
N TYR A 38 11.04 4.45 10.37
CA TYR A 38 11.97 5.55 10.56
C TYR A 38 11.42 6.65 11.47
N ASN A 39 10.79 6.30 12.59
CA ASN A 39 10.30 7.29 13.55
C ASN A 39 11.46 7.88 14.38
N ARG A 40 11.51 9.21 14.55
CA ARG A 40 12.61 9.89 15.29
C ARG A 40 14.03 9.55 14.80
N CYS A 41 14.18 9.07 13.56
CA CYS A 41 15.43 8.66 12.96
C CYS A 41 16.13 9.82 12.26
N LYS A 42 17.47 9.78 12.22
CA LYS A 42 18.27 10.67 11.37
C LYS A 42 18.24 10.12 9.96
N MET A 43 17.83 10.95 9.00
CA MET A 43 17.74 10.60 7.59
C MET A 43 18.42 11.68 6.75
N ARG A 44 18.50 11.48 5.44
CA ARG A 44 18.95 12.49 4.49
C ARG A 44 17.89 12.75 3.44
N LEU A 45 17.80 13.99 3.00
CA LEU A 45 16.99 14.37 1.85
C LEU A 45 17.94 14.67 0.69
N GLU A 46 17.70 14.02 -0.44
CA GLU A 46 18.25 14.41 -1.73
C GLU A 46 17.18 15.20 -2.47
N ILE A 47 17.43 16.50 -2.62
CA ILE A 47 16.47 17.47 -3.14
C ILE A 47 16.90 17.88 -4.55
N SER A 48 16.04 17.68 -5.53
CA SER A 48 16.18 18.24 -6.89
C SER A 48 15.18 19.37 -7.09
N ALA A 49 14.98 19.85 -8.32
CA ALA A 49 13.89 20.77 -8.65
C ALA A 49 12.51 20.08 -8.80
N GLU A 50 12.49 18.76 -8.94
CA GLU A 50 11.26 18.01 -9.23
C GLU A 50 10.86 17.09 -8.08
N TYR A 51 11.83 16.64 -7.28
CA TYR A 51 11.61 15.62 -6.28
C TYR A 51 12.37 15.88 -4.98
N VAL A 52 11.80 15.35 -3.90
CA VAL A 52 12.44 15.19 -2.60
C VAL A 52 12.56 13.69 -2.35
N ARG A 53 13.77 13.16 -2.45
CA ARG A 53 14.08 11.74 -2.19
C ARG A 53 14.56 11.59 -0.76
N VAL A 54 13.90 10.72 0.00
CA VAL A 54 14.29 10.41 1.37
C VAL A 54 15.23 9.22 1.36
N LEU A 55 16.40 9.40 1.96
CA LEU A 55 17.46 8.40 2.04
C LEU A 55 17.68 7.99 3.50
N ASN A 56 17.98 6.71 3.73
CA ASN A 56 18.40 6.23 5.04
C ASN A 56 19.88 6.59 5.33
N ASP A 57 20.41 6.05 6.43
CA ASP A 57 21.79 6.28 6.85
C ASP A 57 22.84 5.74 5.87
N LYS A 58 22.50 4.64 5.18
CA LYS A 58 23.29 3.99 4.11
C LYS A 58 23.14 4.63 2.73
N TYR A 59 22.43 5.74 2.61
CA TYR A 59 22.08 6.38 1.33
C TYR A 59 21.18 5.54 0.42
N GLU A 60 20.48 4.54 0.97
CA GLU A 60 19.47 3.78 0.24
C GLU A 60 18.16 4.59 0.22
N GLU A 61 17.46 4.51 -0.90
CA GLU A 61 16.20 5.19 -1.10
C GLU A 61 15.06 4.54 -0.33
N VAL A 62 14.38 5.36 0.48
CA VAL A 62 13.20 4.92 1.25
C VAL A 62 11.92 5.28 0.51
N VAL A 63 11.83 6.51 0.01
CA VAL A 63 10.66 7.03 -0.73
C VAL A 63 11.05 8.26 -1.55
N VAL A 64 10.34 8.49 -2.65
CA VAL A 64 10.48 9.65 -3.52
C VAL A 64 9.16 10.40 -3.57
N HIS A 65 9.21 11.69 -3.27
CA HIS A 65 8.05 12.57 -3.40
C HIS A 65 8.28 13.57 -4.51
N LYS A 66 7.22 13.96 -5.22
CA LYS A 66 7.25 15.18 -6.02
C LYS A 66 7.48 16.37 -5.08
N GLN A 67 8.41 17.24 -5.41
CA GLN A 67 8.64 18.46 -4.64
C GLN A 67 7.43 19.37 -4.78
N PHE A 68 6.93 19.85 -3.65
CA PHE A 68 5.91 20.90 -3.61
C PHE A 68 6.55 22.22 -3.20
N TYR A 69 6.36 23.24 -4.05
CA TYR A 69 6.72 24.62 -3.77
C TYR A 69 5.58 25.32 -3.01
N GLY A 70 5.93 26.20 -2.09
CA GLY A 70 4.98 26.84 -1.18
C GLY A 70 4.70 26.01 0.07
N GLN A 71 3.58 26.27 0.75
CA GLN A 71 3.22 25.60 1.99
C GLN A 71 1.94 24.78 1.82
N LYS A 72 2.02 23.48 2.13
CA LYS A 72 0.85 22.64 2.33
C LYS A 72 0.49 22.53 3.80
N THR A 73 -0.80 22.62 4.08
CA THR A 73 -1.36 22.34 5.42
C THR A 73 -1.19 20.88 5.79
N GLU A 74 -1.43 19.98 4.82
CA GLU A 74 -1.31 18.54 4.98
C GLU A 74 0.07 18.03 4.56
N PRO A 75 0.61 16.99 5.22
CA PRO A 75 1.83 16.33 4.77
C PRO A 75 1.67 15.74 3.35
N VAL A 76 2.77 15.65 2.63
CA VAL A 76 2.90 14.85 1.41
C VAL A 76 3.17 13.41 1.82
N ILE A 77 2.26 12.50 1.52
CA ILE A 77 2.27 11.13 2.04
C ILE A 77 2.29 10.12 0.90
N ASP A 78 3.26 9.22 0.95
CA ASP A 78 3.21 7.92 0.29
C ASP A 78 2.44 6.97 1.20
N TRP A 79 1.18 6.74 0.84
CA TRP A 79 0.25 5.98 1.64
C TRP A 79 0.57 4.49 1.69
N LEU A 80 1.27 3.94 0.69
CA LEU A 80 1.67 2.54 0.69
C LEU A 80 2.62 2.25 1.86
N LYS A 81 3.55 3.17 2.13
CA LYS A 81 4.49 3.09 3.27
C LYS A 81 3.80 3.18 4.63
N TYR A 82 2.55 3.67 4.67
CA TYR A 82 1.76 3.85 5.89
C TYR A 82 0.57 2.88 5.98
N LEU A 83 0.30 2.09 4.95
CA LEU A 83 -0.91 1.29 4.84
C LEU A 83 -1.05 0.32 6.02
N GLY A 84 0.03 -0.34 6.43
CA GLY A 84 0.02 -1.22 7.61
C GLY A 84 -0.23 -0.49 8.94
N ALA A 85 0.20 0.76 9.08
CA ALA A 85 -0.10 1.57 10.27
C ALA A 85 -1.56 2.07 10.27
N ILE A 86 -2.09 2.39 9.09
CA ILE A 86 -3.47 2.85 8.91
C ILE A 86 -4.45 1.70 9.06
N SER A 87 -4.11 0.51 8.56
CA SER A 87 -4.90 -0.70 8.76
C SER A 87 -5.15 -0.90 10.25
N ARG A 88 -4.12 -0.80 11.10
CA ARG A 88 -4.29 -0.89 12.56
C ARG A 88 -5.19 0.18 13.18
N LYS A 89 -5.36 1.34 12.52
CA LYS A 89 -6.18 2.48 12.94
C LYS A 89 -7.39 2.69 12.02
N HIS A 90 -8.19 1.65 11.83
CA HIS A 90 -9.36 1.58 10.94
C HIS A 90 -10.27 2.83 10.92
N ASN A 91 -10.52 3.49 12.06
CA ASN A 91 -11.34 4.71 12.12
C ASN A 91 -10.77 5.89 11.33
N SER A 92 -9.44 5.96 11.20
CA SER A 92 -8.76 7.03 10.47
C SER A 92 -8.76 6.82 8.95
N PHE A 93 -8.93 5.57 8.51
CA PHE A 93 -8.78 5.16 7.11
C PHE A 93 -9.68 5.97 6.16
N LYS A 94 -10.97 6.12 6.50
CA LYS A 94 -11.96 6.85 5.68
C LYS A 94 -11.60 8.31 5.41
N TYR A 95 -10.80 8.91 6.29
CA TYR A 95 -10.41 10.32 6.20
C TYR A 95 -9.08 10.50 5.47
N THR A 96 -8.39 9.42 5.12
CA THR A 96 -7.14 9.48 4.36
C THR A 96 -7.40 9.84 2.90
N SER A 97 -6.46 10.55 2.27
CA SER A 97 -6.56 10.80 0.83
C SER A 97 -6.37 9.52 0.01
N PHE A 98 -5.77 8.48 0.58
CA PHE A 98 -5.70 7.16 -0.03
C PHE A 98 -7.09 6.55 -0.22
N PHE A 99 -7.92 6.56 0.83
CA PHE A 99 -9.28 6.03 0.76
C PHE A 99 -10.12 6.74 -0.31
N LYS A 100 -10.01 8.07 -0.40
CA LYS A 100 -10.67 8.89 -1.43
C LYS A 100 -10.15 8.63 -2.85
N GLY A 101 -9.03 7.94 -3.00
CA GLY A 101 -8.46 7.55 -4.29
C GLY A 101 -8.77 6.10 -4.66
N LEU A 102 -9.46 5.34 -3.81
CA LEU A 102 -9.86 3.97 -4.13
C LEU A 102 -10.98 3.98 -5.19
N PRO A 103 -11.14 2.89 -5.95
CA PRO A 103 -12.31 2.71 -6.79
C PRO A 103 -13.61 2.82 -5.96
N THR A 104 -14.63 3.47 -6.50
CA THR A 104 -15.90 3.77 -5.81
C THR A 104 -16.54 2.55 -5.14
N VAL A 105 -16.41 1.36 -5.74
CA VAL A 105 -16.94 0.12 -5.17
C VAL A 105 -16.36 -0.23 -3.79
N TRP A 106 -15.11 0.14 -3.53
CA TRP A 106 -14.48 -0.01 -2.22
C TRP A 106 -15.00 1.03 -1.25
N GLU A 107 -15.15 2.29 -1.69
CA GLU A 107 -15.73 3.34 -0.87
C GLU A 107 -17.14 2.96 -0.39
N ASP A 108 -17.98 2.47 -1.30
CA ASP A 108 -19.33 2.01 -1.01
C ASP A 108 -19.34 0.85 -0.02
N TYR A 109 -18.49 -0.17 -0.25
CA TYR A 109 -18.35 -1.30 0.66
C TYR A 109 -17.95 -0.86 2.07
N PHE A 110 -16.88 -0.07 2.21
CA PHE A 110 -16.42 0.42 3.51
C PHE A 110 -17.40 1.40 4.16
N ASN A 111 -18.25 2.07 3.40
CA ASN A 111 -19.30 2.94 3.93
C ASN A 111 -20.51 2.18 4.46
N ALA A 112 -20.90 1.08 3.80
CA ALA A 112 -21.99 0.21 4.26
C ALA A 112 -21.57 -0.72 5.42
N ALA A 113 -20.30 -1.14 5.46
CA ALA A 113 -19.81 -2.10 6.44
C ALA A 113 -19.74 -1.55 7.89
N ASP A 114 -20.01 -2.41 8.86
CA ASP A 114 -19.85 -2.08 10.28
C ASP A 114 -18.38 -1.99 10.69
N PHE A 115 -18.11 -1.70 11.98
CA PHE A 115 -16.74 -1.52 12.44
C PHE A 115 -15.87 -2.78 12.35
N ASP A 116 -16.42 -3.95 12.71
CA ASP A 116 -15.66 -5.20 12.71
C ASP A 116 -15.39 -5.68 11.29
N GLU A 117 -16.38 -5.52 10.42
CA GLU A 117 -16.30 -5.91 9.02
C GLU A 117 -15.32 -5.04 8.24
N ARG A 118 -15.36 -3.72 8.44
CA ARG A 118 -14.34 -2.81 7.88
C ARG A 118 -12.94 -3.20 8.32
N LYS A 119 -12.78 -3.61 9.58
CA LYS A 119 -11.50 -4.02 10.13
C LYS A 119 -10.99 -5.30 9.48
N LYS A 120 -11.84 -6.32 9.35
CA LYS A 120 -11.50 -7.58 8.68
C LYS A 120 -11.10 -7.33 7.23
N MET A 121 -11.95 -6.62 6.47
CA MET A 121 -11.70 -6.32 5.07
C MET A 121 -10.41 -5.54 4.88
N LEU A 122 -10.16 -4.51 5.69
CA LEU A 122 -8.94 -3.70 5.55
C LEU A 122 -7.66 -4.53 5.81
N ASN A 123 -7.71 -5.47 6.75
CA ASN A 123 -6.57 -6.38 6.99
C ASN A 123 -6.34 -7.36 5.85
N VAL A 124 -7.41 -7.79 5.16
CA VAL A 124 -7.32 -8.64 3.95
C VAL A 124 -6.82 -7.84 2.75
N LEU A 125 -7.33 -6.62 2.57
CA LEU A 125 -7.03 -5.78 1.42
C LEU A 125 -5.63 -5.17 1.48
N THR A 126 -5.10 -4.90 2.68
CA THR A 126 -3.75 -4.34 2.87
C THR A 126 -2.66 -5.13 2.13
N PRO A 127 -2.47 -6.44 2.34
CA PRO A 127 -1.46 -7.20 1.60
C PRO A 127 -1.74 -7.26 0.09
N ILE A 128 -3.01 -7.32 -0.33
CA ILE A 128 -3.39 -7.30 -1.74
C ILE A 128 -2.95 -5.99 -2.42
N ILE A 129 -3.14 -4.85 -1.76
CA ILE A 129 -2.69 -3.54 -2.26
C ILE A 129 -1.15 -3.48 -2.32
N LEU A 130 -0.47 -3.99 -1.28
CA LEU A 130 1.00 -4.00 -1.25
C LEU A 130 1.61 -4.90 -2.33
N ASP A 131 0.88 -5.93 -2.76
CA ASP A 131 1.24 -6.82 -3.87
C ASP A 131 0.83 -6.28 -5.25
N ASP A 132 0.33 -5.04 -5.35
CA ASP A 132 -0.13 -4.39 -6.58
C ASP A 132 -1.31 -5.11 -7.27
N LYS A 133 -2.18 -5.76 -6.49
CA LYS A 133 -3.34 -6.55 -6.96
C LYS A 133 -4.70 -5.91 -6.66
N LEU A 134 -4.73 -4.60 -6.50
CA LEU A 134 -5.98 -3.88 -6.22
C LEU A 134 -7.00 -4.02 -7.36
N ASP A 135 -6.54 -4.13 -8.61
CA ASP A 135 -7.42 -4.31 -9.77
C ASP A 135 -8.16 -5.65 -9.73
N GLU A 136 -7.46 -6.76 -9.44
CA GLU A 136 -8.06 -8.10 -9.28
C GLU A 136 -9.10 -8.12 -8.16
N ALA A 137 -8.77 -7.46 -7.04
CA ALA A 137 -9.68 -7.34 -5.90
C ALA A 137 -10.92 -6.49 -6.25
N THR A 138 -10.73 -5.42 -7.02
CA THR A 138 -11.83 -4.56 -7.48
C THR A 138 -12.76 -5.31 -8.43
N ILE A 139 -12.22 -6.13 -9.33
CA ILE A 139 -12.99 -7.03 -10.20
C ILE A 139 -13.81 -8.00 -9.35
N THR A 140 -13.19 -8.57 -8.30
CA THR A 140 -13.85 -9.51 -7.39
C THR A 140 -15.09 -8.90 -6.73
N ILE A 141 -15.00 -7.69 -6.19
CA ILE A 141 -16.17 -7.00 -5.59
C ILE A 141 -17.24 -6.66 -6.62
N LYS A 142 -16.85 -6.31 -7.84
CA LYS A 142 -17.81 -5.94 -8.89
C LYS A 142 -18.62 -7.13 -9.39
N ILE A 143 -18.00 -8.30 -9.48
CA ILE A 143 -18.62 -9.51 -10.02
C ILE A 143 -19.28 -10.33 -8.91
N GLY A 144 -18.62 -10.43 -7.75
CA GLY A 144 -19.13 -11.17 -6.60
C GLY A 144 -20.18 -10.35 -5.87
N ASN A 145 -21.29 -10.99 -5.48
CA ASN A 145 -22.24 -10.38 -4.56
C ASN A 145 -21.70 -10.44 -3.12
N ILE A 146 -20.63 -9.68 -2.86
CA ILE A 146 -19.85 -9.72 -1.61
C ILE A 146 -20.66 -9.06 -0.48
N ARG A 147 -21.00 -9.84 0.55
CA ARG A 147 -21.69 -9.33 1.75
C ARG A 147 -20.72 -9.06 2.88
N ASP A 148 -19.71 -9.91 3.00
CA ASP A 148 -18.69 -9.85 4.05
C ASP A 148 -17.30 -10.20 3.50
N THR A 149 -16.31 -10.19 4.38
CA THR A 149 -14.90 -10.42 4.09
C THR A 149 -14.63 -11.87 3.70
N GLU A 150 -15.41 -12.83 4.21
CA GLU A 150 -15.25 -14.25 3.88
C GLU A 150 -15.75 -14.54 2.46
N ASP A 151 -16.90 -13.97 2.08
CA ASP A 151 -17.41 -13.99 0.70
C ASP A 151 -16.37 -13.42 -0.26
N PHE A 152 -15.77 -12.27 0.10
CA PHE A 152 -14.71 -11.66 -0.69
C PHE A 152 -13.51 -12.59 -0.85
N LEU A 153 -13.01 -13.17 0.24
CA LEU A 153 -11.87 -14.08 0.21
C LEU A 153 -12.14 -15.31 -0.65
N ALA A 154 -13.33 -15.89 -0.54
CA ALA A 154 -13.73 -17.05 -1.34
C ALA A 154 -13.75 -16.71 -2.84
N CYS A 155 -14.36 -15.58 -3.21
CA CYS A 155 -14.42 -15.12 -4.60
C CYS A 155 -13.03 -14.74 -5.13
N TYR A 156 -12.24 -14.01 -4.33
CA TYR A 156 -10.91 -13.55 -4.70
C TYR A 156 -9.97 -14.72 -4.96
N ARG A 157 -9.95 -15.71 -4.05
CA ARG A 157 -9.16 -16.94 -4.24
C ARG A 157 -9.63 -17.71 -5.46
N SER A 158 -10.94 -17.83 -5.68
CA SER A 158 -11.47 -18.51 -6.87
C SER A 158 -11.04 -17.85 -8.20
N LEU A 159 -10.84 -16.53 -8.21
CA LEU A 159 -10.45 -15.78 -9.42
C LEU A 159 -8.93 -15.76 -9.62
N THR A 160 -8.16 -15.71 -8.53
CA THR A 160 -6.70 -15.50 -8.57
C THR A 160 -5.89 -16.78 -8.42
N GLU A 161 -6.40 -17.78 -7.73
CA GLU A 161 -5.75 -19.08 -7.62
C GLU A 161 -6.12 -19.93 -8.84
N SER A 162 -5.14 -20.20 -9.69
CA SER A 162 -5.26 -21.24 -10.71
C SER A 162 -5.69 -22.54 -10.03
N THR A 163 -6.84 -23.11 -10.41
CA THR A 163 -7.45 -24.29 -9.80
C THR A 163 -6.40 -25.32 -9.43
N LYS A 164 -6.04 -25.38 -8.15
CA LYS A 164 -5.11 -26.38 -7.64
C LYS A 164 -5.85 -27.70 -7.86
N LYS A 165 -5.40 -28.52 -8.83
CA LYS A 165 -5.97 -29.86 -9.04
C LYS A 165 -5.95 -30.56 -7.69
N LEU A 166 -7.12 -30.77 -7.10
CA LEU A 166 -7.25 -31.48 -5.84
C LEU A 166 -6.57 -32.85 -6.02
N PRO A 167 -5.74 -33.29 -5.06
CA PRO A 167 -5.20 -34.64 -5.12
C PRO A 167 -6.39 -35.61 -5.15
N GLN A 168 -6.44 -36.47 -6.17
CA GLN A 168 -7.51 -37.44 -6.31
C GLN A 168 -7.53 -38.33 -5.06
N VAL A 169 -8.60 -38.23 -4.28
CA VAL A 169 -8.85 -39.15 -3.17
C VAL A 169 -9.23 -40.49 -3.80
N LYS A 170 -8.29 -41.45 -3.80
CA LYS A 170 -8.61 -42.85 -4.10
C LYS A 170 -9.35 -43.42 -2.89
N THR A 171 -10.67 -43.43 -2.95
CA THR A 171 -11.48 -44.16 -1.97
C THR A 171 -11.13 -45.64 -2.05
N LYS A 172 -10.75 -46.26 -0.92
CA LYS A 172 -10.61 -47.72 -0.85
C LYS A 172 -11.99 -48.35 -0.97
N ILE A 173 -12.26 -48.89 -2.16
CA ILE A 173 -13.11 -50.06 -2.46
C ILE A 173 -14.26 -50.27 -1.46
N THR A 174 -15.45 -49.78 -1.81
CA THR A 174 -16.69 -50.37 -1.31
C THR A 174 -16.80 -51.75 -1.95
N LEU A 175 -16.75 -52.81 -1.13
CA LEU A 175 -17.02 -54.17 -1.60
C LEU A 175 -18.45 -54.22 -2.12
N ALA A 176 -18.60 -54.62 -3.39
CA ALA A 176 -19.90 -54.84 -4.01
C ALA A 176 -20.69 -55.86 -3.19
N GLN A 177 -21.92 -55.51 -2.82
CA GLN A 177 -22.89 -56.51 -2.40
C GLN A 177 -23.19 -57.40 -3.61
N ILE A 178 -22.87 -58.68 -3.47
CA ILE A 178 -23.20 -59.77 -4.41
C ILE A 178 -24.59 -60.30 -3.98
N PRO A 179 -25.46 -60.72 -4.93
CA PRO A 179 -26.92 -60.66 -4.82
C PRO A 179 -27.55 -61.51 -3.71
#